data_AF-A0A8C8YDN9-F1
#
_entry.id   AF-A0A8C8YDN9-F1
#
_cell.length_a   1.000
_cell.length_b   1.000
_cell.length_c   1.000
_cell.angle_alpha   90.00
_cell.angle_beta   90.00
_cell.angle_gamma   90.00
#
_symmetry.space_group_name_H-M   'P 1'
#
loop_
_entity.id
_entity.type
_entity.pdbx_description
1 polymer ?
#
loop_
_entity_poly.entity_id
_entity_poly.type
_entity_poly.pdbx_seq_one_letter_code
_entity_poly.pdbx_strand_id
1 'polypeptide(L)' 'IIASLNGSKTIWNLGSSTNDPQGIYWCQGLKDTSKPLQVYYRTSDKQTLLANDQLYQPLKDREDDQYSHLQGNQLRKK' A
#
# COMPACT_ATOMS: atom_id res chain seq x y z
N ILE A 1 11.37 17.21 -23.71
CA ILE A 1 10.99 17.31 -25.14
C ILE A 1 10.61 15.91 -25.62
N ILE A 2 9.34 15.67 -25.95
CA ILE A 2 8.94 14.43 -26.63
C ILE A 2 8.94 14.75 -28.13
N ALA A 3 9.95 14.28 -28.85
CA ALA A 3 10.07 14.47 -30.29
C ALA A 3 9.69 13.15 -31.00
N SER A 4 8.56 13.15 -31.71
CA SER A 4 8.22 12.09 -32.66
C SER A 4 8.61 12.56 -34.06
N LEU A 5 9.89 12.39 -34.42
CA LEU A 5 10.42 12.79 -35.73
C LEU A 5 9.94 11.88 -36.88
N ASN A 6 9.51 10.65 -36.57
CA ASN A 6 8.93 9.71 -37.53
C ASN A 6 7.55 9.31 -37.02
N GLY A 7 6.49 9.66 -37.76
CA GLY A 7 5.08 9.68 -37.36
C GLY A 7 4.41 8.36 -36.97
N SER A 8 5.09 7.47 -36.24
CA SER A 8 4.56 6.20 -35.75
C SER A 8 4.33 6.17 -34.23
N LYS A 9 5.08 6.96 -33.44
CA LYS A 9 5.03 6.89 -31.97
C LYS A 9 4.30 8.10 -31.39
N THR A 10 2.99 7.97 -31.25
CA THR A 10 2.10 8.98 -30.65
C THR A 10 2.06 8.92 -29.11
N ILE A 11 2.55 7.83 -28.51
CA ILE A 11 2.49 7.58 -27.08
C ILE A 11 3.90 7.60 -26.48
N TRP A 12 4.06 8.34 -25.36
CA TRP A 12 5.27 8.36 -24.57
C TRP A 12 5.07 7.59 -23.27
N ASN A 13 5.96 6.64 -22.99
CA ASN A 13 5.94 5.86 -21.76
C ASN A 13 6.75 6.58 -20.68
N LEU A 14 6.10 6.94 -19.57
CA LEU A 14 6.70 7.66 -18.43
C LEU A 14 7.34 6.73 -17.39
N GLY A 15 7.25 5.41 -17.59
CA GLY A 15 7.73 4.40 -16.65
C GLY A 15 6.63 3.89 -15.71
N SER A 16 7.05 3.16 -14.66
CA SER A 16 6.14 2.64 -13.64
C SER A 16 5.48 3.78 -12.87
N SER A 17 4.19 3.62 -12.56
CA SER A 17 3.46 4.51 -11.66
C SER A 17 4.11 4.63 -10.28
N THR A 18 4.72 3.56 -9.77
CA THR A 18 5.43 3.52 -8.48
C THR A 18 6.68 4.39 -8.41
N ASN A 19 7.16 4.90 -9.54
CA ASN A 19 8.27 5.83 -9.57
C ASN A 19 7.80 7.29 -9.50
N ASP A 20 6.50 7.50 -9.27
CA ASP A 20 5.85 8.80 -9.13
C ASP A 20 6.27 9.80 -10.22
N PRO A 21 6.03 9.48 -11.51
CA PRO A 21 6.46 10.34 -12.60
C PRO A 21 5.83 11.74 -12.50
N GLN A 22 6.70 12.75 -12.47
CA GLN A 22 6.33 14.15 -12.33
C GLN A 22 7.13 15.00 -13.31
N GLY A 23 6.50 15.99 -13.94
CA GLY A 23 7.18 16.91 -14.86
C GLY A 23 6.25 17.56 -15.88
N ILE A 24 6.82 18.47 -16.68
CA ILE A 24 6.10 19.15 -17.76
C ILE A 24 6.53 18.55 -19.10
N TYR A 25 5.55 18.10 -19.88
CA TYR A 25 5.76 17.43 -21.16
C TYR A 25 5.06 18.20 -22.27
N TRP A 26 5.62 18.17 -23.47
CA TRP A 26 4.98 18.69 -24.67
C TRP A 26 5.37 17.82 -25.84
N CYS A 27 4.45 17.70 -26.79
CA CYS A 27 4.63 16.96 -28.01
C CYS A 27 5.08 17.91 -29.11
N GLN A 28 6.12 17.53 -29.83
CA GLN A 28 6.53 18.21 -31.05
C GLN A 28 5.93 17.49 -32.25
N GLY A 29 4.98 18.15 -32.92
CA GLY A 29 4.40 17.67 -34.17
C GLY A 29 5.23 18.10 -35.38
N LEU A 30 4.75 17.76 -36.59
CA LEU A 30 5.42 18.07 -37.86
C LEU A 30 5.49 19.56 -38.17
N LYS A 31 4.49 20.34 -37.74
CA LYS A 31 4.39 21.78 -38.04
C LYS A 31 4.31 22.64 -36.79
N ASP A 32 3.80 22.08 -35.69
CA ASP A 32 3.50 22.82 -34.48
C ASP A 32 3.89 22.03 -33.22
N THR A 33 4.05 22.76 -32.12
CA THR A 33 4.30 22.19 -30.80
C THR A 33 3.01 22.25 -29.97
N SER A 34 2.70 21.20 -29.22
CA SER A 34 1.53 21.17 -28.36
C SER A 34 1.68 22.15 -27.18
N LYS A 35 0.56 22.48 -26.55
CA LYS A 35 0.57 23.11 -25.23
C LYS A 35 1.27 22.19 -24.21
N PRO A 36 1.94 22.74 -23.20
CA PRO A 36 2.57 21.95 -22.15
C PRO A 36 1.53 21.23 -21.29
N LEU A 37 1.81 19.99 -20.92
CA LEU A 37 1.05 19.14 -20.01
C LEU A 37 1.87 18.94 -18.74
N GLN A 38 1.34 19.36 -17.60
CA GLN A 38 1.92 19.06 -16.30
C GLN A 38 1.43 17.69 -15.83
N VAL A 39 2.34 16.73 -15.72
CA VAL A 39 2.08 15.41 -15.17
C VAL A 39 2.47 15.43 -13.70
N TYR A 40 1.52 15.07 -12.85
CA TYR A 40 1.73 14.89 -11.42
C TYR A 40 1.11 13.56 -11.00
N TYR A 41 1.94 12.54 -10.88
CA TYR A 41 1.50 11.22 -10.44
C TYR A 41 1.90 11.01 -8.99
N ARG A 42 0.95 10.54 -8.17
CA ARG A 42 1.21 10.05 -6.82
C ARG A 42 0.62 8.68 -6.67
N THR A 43 1.45 7.72 -6.32
CA THR A 43 0.97 6.46 -5.74
C THR A 43 0.71 6.65 -4.25
N SER A 44 -0.34 6.01 -3.72
CA SER A 44 -0.45 5.84 -2.27
C SER A 44 0.64 4.88 -1.83
N ASP A 45 1.33 5.20 -0.74
CA ASP A 45 2.30 4.31 -0.12
C ASP A 45 1.67 2.92 0.02
N LYS A 46 2.34 1.89 -0.51
CA LYS A 46 1.99 0.52 -0.14
C LYS A 46 2.06 0.50 1.39
N GLN A 47 0.95 0.21 2.06
CA GLN A 47 0.97 -0.06 3.49
C GLN A 47 2.09 -1.07 3.73
N THR A 48 3.21 -0.61 4.29
CA THR A 48 4.17 -1.50 4.92
C THR A 48 3.37 -2.12 6.06
N LEU A 49 2.82 -3.31 5.83
CA LEU A 49 2.25 -4.13 6.89
C LEU A 49 3.40 -4.37 7.84
N LEU A 50 3.51 -3.54 8.87
CA LEU A 50 4.42 -3.80 9.97
C LEU A 50 3.98 -5.16 10.52
N ALA A 51 4.83 -6.17 10.38
CA ALA A 51 4.54 -7.49 10.93
C ALA A 51 4.23 -7.31 12.41
N ASN A 52 3.03 -7.74 12.83
CA ASN A 52 2.55 -7.65 14.21
C ASN A 52 3.26 -8.66 15.12
N ASP A 53 4.57 -8.87 14.95
CA ASP A 53 5.31 -9.92 15.64
C ASP A 53 5.57 -9.60 17.12
N GLN A 54 5.10 -8.44 17.62
CA GLN A 54 5.24 -8.02 19.01
C GLN A 54 3.93 -7.52 19.65
N LEU A 55 2.78 -7.62 18.97
CA LEU A 55 1.56 -6.96 19.46
C LEU A 55 0.94 -7.62 20.70
N TYR A 56 1.37 -8.85 21.03
CA TYR A 56 0.93 -9.53 22.24
C TYR A 56 2.14 -9.96 23.05
N GLN A 57 2.21 -9.43 24.28
CA GLN A 57 2.96 -10.09 25.34
C GLN A 57 2.38 -11.51 25.47
N PRO A 58 3.20 -12.58 25.38
CA PRO A 58 2.71 -13.92 25.66
C PRO A 58 2.06 -13.92 27.03
N LEU A 59 0.82 -14.39 27.11
CA LEU A 59 0.17 -14.58 28.40
C LEU A 59 1.06 -15.55 29.18
N LYS A 60 1.67 -15.06 30.28
CA LYS A 60 2.44 -15.92 31.18
C LYS A 60 1.52 -17.05 31.65
N ASP A 61 2.11 -18.23 31.84
CA ASP A 61 1.44 -19.34 32.51
C ASP A 61 0.86 -18.81 33.82
N ARG A 62 -0.46 -18.80 33.93
CA ARG A 62 -1.15 -18.39 35.15
C ARG A 62 -1.19 -19.62 36.03
N GLU A 63 -0.59 -19.52 37.21
CA GLU A 63 -0.65 -20.57 38.23
C GLU A 63 -2.13 -20.87 38.54
N ASP A 64 -2.56 -22.10 38.28
CA ASP A 64 -3.93 -22.59 38.48
C ASP A 64 -4.36 -22.41 39.95
N ASP A 65 -3.39 -22.43 40.86
CA ASP A 65 -3.52 -22.21 42.31
C ASP A 65 -4.08 -20.83 42.68
N GLN A 66 -4.08 -19.84 41.76
CA GLN A 66 -4.67 -18.52 42.01
C GLN A 66 -6.16 -18.44 41.68
N TYR A 67 -6.75 -19.47 41.06
CA TYR A 67 -8.15 -19.48 40.71
C TYR A 67 -8.97 -20.20 41.78
N SER A 68 -10.04 -19.54 42.25
CA SER A 68 -11.01 -20.17 43.13
C SER A 68 -11.78 -21.24 42.36
N HIS A 69 -11.44 -22.51 42.60
CA HIS A 69 -12.19 -23.64 42.07
C HIS A 69 -13.63 -23.62 42.60
N LEU A 70 -14.57 -23.18 41.76
CA LEU A 70 -15.99 -23.30 42.05
C LEU A 70 -16.36 -24.77 41.96
N GLN A 71 -16.41 -25.43 43.12
CA GLN A 71 -16.84 -26.83 43.23
C GLN A 71 -18.26 -26.96 42.67
N GLY A 72 -18.37 -27.70 41.56
CA GLY A 72 -19.64 -27.95 40.88
C GLY A 72 -20.71 -28.49 41.83
N ASN A 73 -21.93 -28.01 41.64
CA ASN A 73 -23.10 -28.27 42.48
C ASN A 73 -23.21 -29.74 42.91
N GLN A 74 -23.22 -29.97 44.22
CA GLN A 74 -23.49 -31.26 44.84
C GLN A 74 -24.83 -31.82 44.32
N LEU A 75 -24.79 -32.99 43.67
CA LEU A 75 -25.99 -33.73 43.27
C LEU A 75 -26.84 -34.01 44.52
N ARG A 76 -28.00 -33.34 44.65
CA ARG A 76 -28.99 -33.67 45.67
C ARG A 76 -29.44 -35.12 45.47
N LYS A 77 -29.10 -36.00 46.41
CA LYS A 77 -29.63 -37.36 46.44
C LYS A 77 -31.15 -37.32 46.65
N LYS A 78 -31.83 -38.21 45.92
CA LYS A 78 -33.28 -38.37 45.84
C LYS A 78 -33.85 -38.99 47.10
#